data_AF-A0A2A5DDK9-F1
#
_entry.id   AF-A0A2A5DDK9-F1
#
_cell.length_a   1.000
_cell.length_b   1.000
_cell.length_c   1.000
_cell.angle_alpha   90.00
_cell.angle_beta   90.00
_cell.angle_gamma   90.00
#
_symmetry.space_group_name_H-M   'P 1'
#
loop_
_entity.id
_entity.type
_entity.pdbx_description
1 polymer ?
#
loop_
_entity_poly.entity_id
_entity_poly.type
_entity_poly.pdbx_seq_one_letter_code
_entity_poly.pdbx_strand_id
1 'polypeptide(L)'
;MKNGWTGGQYSIFRVAFGVYLMVHCLHLIPWAPEMFSNVGVLADGSLSPFLNLFPNILALWDGSAFVTGLLVCAVILAFLFTIGWRDRWAAILLWYVLACLFGRNPLILNPGLPYVGLMLVIHAMLPSAPYGSWVARGRVDPDGGWKMHPSYFAVAWILMAVGYTYSGYTKLISPSWQDGTAFLRLLDNPLARPGFIREFALDLPGWLLQAATYGALSLELAFAPLALFKKVRPWLWLAMLLMHLGLIVLIDFADLSLGMVLLHLFTFNPNWVRPRTAPKSEILFFDGSCGLCHRFIRTVLAEERNPIPIRIAPLGGEAFAQEISSEQSQSLPDSLVLKTHDGRLLMRTQAVCHLLHRFGGLWRVLAFLLQAIPRPFRDAGYNGLARIRYRLFQRPVEVCPLLPESLRNRFEM
;
A
#
# COMPACT_ATOMS: atom_id res chain seq x y z
N MET A 1 -17.27 -3.19 -9.90
CA MET A 1 -16.02 -3.14 -10.71
C MET A 1 -15.13 -4.30 -10.32
N LYS A 2 -14.64 -5.14 -11.26
CA LYS A 2 -13.73 -6.24 -10.88
C LYS A 2 -12.38 -5.67 -10.42
N ASN A 3 -11.89 -6.13 -9.28
CA ASN A 3 -10.57 -5.82 -8.75
C ASN A 3 -9.71 -7.11 -8.72
N GLY A 4 -8.40 -6.98 -8.62
CA GLY A 4 -7.45 -8.11 -8.61
C GLY A 4 -6.72 -8.28 -7.27
N TRP A 5 -7.30 -7.77 -6.18
CA TRP A 5 -6.67 -7.79 -4.87
C TRP A 5 -6.58 -9.21 -4.32
N THR A 6 -5.38 -9.58 -3.90
CA THR A 6 -5.08 -10.75 -3.08
C THR A 6 -4.84 -10.32 -1.63
N GLY A 7 -4.88 -11.27 -0.69
CA GLY A 7 -4.64 -10.99 0.73
C GLY A 7 -3.28 -10.34 0.99
N GLY A 8 -2.20 -10.81 0.35
CA GLY A 8 -0.87 -10.25 0.54
C GLY A 8 -0.70 -8.88 -0.09
N GLN A 9 -1.23 -8.63 -1.29
CA GLN A 9 -1.26 -7.28 -1.87
C GLN A 9 -1.97 -6.31 -0.94
N TYR A 10 -3.15 -6.70 -0.42
CA TYR A 10 -3.89 -5.87 0.51
C TYR A 10 -3.13 -5.62 1.82
N SER A 11 -2.40 -6.62 2.33
CA SER A 11 -1.55 -6.44 3.50
C SER A 11 -0.43 -5.43 3.28
N ILE A 12 0.13 -5.29 2.07
CA ILE A 12 1.09 -4.21 1.77
C ILE A 12 0.43 -2.85 1.96
N PHE A 13 -0.77 -2.65 1.38
CA PHE A 13 -1.53 -1.43 1.58
C PHE A 13 -1.83 -1.19 3.07
N ARG A 14 -2.33 -2.21 3.79
CA ARG A 14 -2.68 -2.13 5.21
C ARG A 14 -1.48 -1.72 6.07
N VAL A 15 -0.30 -2.29 5.80
CA VAL A 15 0.94 -1.92 6.50
C VAL A 15 1.32 -0.47 6.20
N ALA A 16 1.33 -0.06 4.92
CA ALA A 16 1.64 1.32 4.54
C ALA A 16 0.68 2.33 5.19
N PHE A 17 -0.62 2.02 5.18
CA PHE A 17 -1.64 2.87 5.78
C PHE A 17 -1.54 2.91 7.31
N GLY A 18 -1.29 1.78 7.95
CA GLY A 18 -1.08 1.70 9.39
C GLY A 18 0.17 2.47 9.86
N VAL A 19 1.28 2.35 9.13
CA VAL A 19 2.51 3.13 9.39
C VAL A 19 2.24 4.62 9.25
N TYR A 20 1.51 5.03 8.20
CA TYR A 20 1.09 6.43 8.05
C TYR A 20 0.29 6.92 9.26
N LEU A 21 -0.74 6.19 9.68
CA LEU A 21 -1.56 6.56 10.84
C LEU A 21 -0.74 6.63 12.12
N MET A 22 0.19 5.69 12.31
CA MET A 22 1.07 5.61 13.47
C MET A 22 2.00 6.82 13.52
N VAL A 23 2.68 7.14 12.40
CA VAL A 23 3.57 8.30 12.28
C VAL A 23 2.80 9.60 12.46
N HIS A 24 1.64 9.73 11.83
CA HIS A 24 0.78 10.90 11.97
C HIS A 24 0.36 11.13 13.43
N CYS A 25 -0.16 10.10 14.12
CA CYS A 25 -0.53 10.22 15.53
C CYS A 25 0.68 10.53 16.42
N LEU A 26 1.84 9.93 16.14
CA LEU A 26 3.07 10.17 16.89
C LEU A 26 3.56 11.62 16.73
N HIS A 27 3.49 12.17 15.52
CA HIS A 27 3.84 13.56 15.24
C HIS A 27 2.89 14.57 15.88
N LEU A 28 1.63 14.21 16.11
CA LEU A 28 0.65 15.07 16.77
C LEU A 28 0.82 15.13 18.30
N ILE A 29 1.44 14.13 18.93
CA ILE A 29 1.57 14.06 20.40
C ILE A 29 2.20 15.31 21.02
N PRO A 30 3.33 15.86 20.52
CA PRO A 30 3.92 17.06 21.08
C PRO A 30 3.02 18.30 21.01
N TRP A 31 2.13 18.35 20.02
CA TRP A 31 1.24 19.48 19.72
C TRP A 31 -0.19 19.24 20.21
N ALA A 32 -0.42 18.13 20.91
CA ALA A 32 -1.76 17.71 21.31
C ALA A 32 -2.47 18.74 22.19
N PRO A 33 -1.80 19.33 23.22
CA PRO A 33 -2.40 20.40 24.02
C PRO A 33 -2.78 21.61 23.17
N GLU A 34 -1.85 22.10 22.34
CA GLU A 34 -2.10 23.30 21.54
C GLU A 34 -3.19 23.09 20.48
N MET A 35 -3.32 21.88 19.93
CA MET A 35 -4.23 21.63 18.81
C MET A 35 -5.63 21.20 19.22
N PHE A 36 -5.79 20.45 20.32
CA PHE A 36 -7.06 19.77 20.58
C PHE A 36 -7.55 19.89 22.02
N SER A 37 -6.85 20.59 22.90
CA SER A 37 -7.24 20.72 24.30
C SER A 37 -7.89 22.07 24.64
N ASN A 38 -8.45 22.17 25.85
CA ASN A 38 -9.04 23.38 26.40
C ASN A 38 -8.07 24.54 26.65
N VAL A 39 -6.76 24.34 26.46
CA VAL A 39 -5.76 25.42 26.51
C VAL A 39 -5.15 25.72 25.13
N GLY A 40 -5.67 25.09 24.08
CA GLY A 40 -5.15 25.19 22.72
C GLY A 40 -5.78 26.31 21.88
N VAL A 41 -5.58 26.20 20.56
CA VAL A 41 -6.04 27.15 19.53
C VAL A 41 -7.55 27.40 19.60
N LEU A 42 -8.32 26.37 19.92
CA LEU A 42 -9.75 26.49 20.24
C LEU A 42 -9.96 26.11 21.70
N ALA A 43 -9.71 27.04 22.62
CA ALA A 43 -9.86 26.79 24.06
C ALA A 43 -11.29 26.36 24.43
N ASP A 44 -12.30 27.01 23.85
CA ASP A 44 -13.70 26.60 23.97
C ASP A 44 -14.10 25.69 22.80
N GLY A 45 -14.24 24.39 23.08
CA GLY A 45 -14.64 23.39 22.08
C GLY A 45 -16.04 23.60 21.53
N SER A 46 -16.94 24.28 22.25
CA SER A 46 -18.33 24.52 21.82
C SER A 46 -18.42 25.40 20.57
N LEU A 47 -17.36 26.14 20.26
CA LEU A 47 -17.22 26.95 19.05
C LEU A 47 -17.10 26.08 17.79
N SER A 48 -16.72 24.80 17.91
CA SER A 48 -16.70 23.90 16.77
C SER A 48 -18.12 23.42 16.45
N PRO A 49 -18.65 23.69 15.23
CA PRO A 49 -19.97 23.23 14.83
C PRO A 49 -20.06 21.70 14.71
N PHE A 50 -18.92 21.01 14.72
CA PHE A 50 -18.83 19.56 14.55
C PHE A 50 -18.65 18.81 15.87
N LEU A 51 -18.38 19.49 16.99
CA LEU A 51 -18.08 18.85 18.27
C LEU A 51 -19.22 17.92 18.71
N ASN A 52 -20.46 18.36 18.54
CA ASN A 52 -21.67 17.64 18.96
C ASN A 52 -22.40 16.94 17.80
N LEU A 53 -21.79 16.83 16.61
CA LEU A 53 -22.41 16.17 15.46
C LEU A 53 -22.58 14.66 15.68
N PHE A 54 -21.73 14.06 16.50
CA PHE A 54 -21.80 12.67 16.93
C PHE A 54 -21.24 12.57 18.37
N PRO A 55 -21.41 11.44 19.08
CA PRO A 55 -20.86 11.26 20.42
C PRO A 55 -19.33 11.43 20.46
N ASN A 56 -18.86 12.63 20.82
CA ASN A 56 -17.46 12.98 20.83
C ASN A 56 -16.94 13.00 22.27
N ILE A 57 -15.97 12.14 22.57
CA ILE A 57 -15.39 12.05 23.92
C ILE A 57 -14.69 13.36 24.33
N LEU A 58 -14.20 14.15 23.38
CA LEU A 58 -13.58 15.45 23.61
C LEU A 58 -14.62 16.56 23.90
N ALA A 59 -15.92 16.30 23.76
CA ALA A 59 -16.95 17.19 24.28
C ALA A 59 -17.10 17.08 25.80
N LEU A 60 -16.68 15.94 26.36
CA LEU A 60 -16.76 15.64 27.80
C LEU A 60 -15.42 15.90 28.49
N TRP A 61 -14.32 15.50 27.85
CA TRP A 61 -12.98 15.61 28.38
C TRP A 61 -12.00 16.10 27.32
N ASP A 62 -11.56 17.34 27.41
CA ASP A 62 -10.57 17.94 26.51
C ASP A 62 -9.38 18.55 27.25
N GLY A 63 -9.10 18.12 28.49
CA GLY A 63 -7.88 18.49 29.20
C GLY A 63 -6.62 17.98 28.49
N SER A 64 -5.53 18.74 28.54
CA SER A 64 -4.28 18.43 27.81
C SER A 64 -3.76 17.01 28.01
N ALA A 65 -3.76 16.51 29.25
CA ALA A 65 -3.31 15.15 29.54
C ALA A 65 -4.21 14.07 28.91
N PHE A 66 -5.53 14.32 28.88
CA PHE A 66 -6.50 13.39 28.28
C PHE A 66 -6.30 13.30 26.77
N VAL A 67 -6.18 14.45 26.10
CA VAL A 67 -5.95 14.52 24.65
C VAL A 67 -4.64 13.82 24.27
N THR A 68 -3.55 14.10 25.01
CA THR A 68 -2.26 13.43 24.78
C THR A 68 -2.38 11.92 24.98
N GLY A 69 -3.07 11.48 26.03
CA GLY A 69 -3.37 10.06 26.27
C GLY A 69 -4.18 9.42 25.14
N LEU A 70 -5.17 10.13 24.59
CA LEU A 70 -5.98 9.67 23.47
C LEU A 70 -5.14 9.45 22.21
N LEU A 71 -4.17 10.33 21.92
CA LEU A 71 -3.24 10.16 20.80
C LEU A 71 -2.24 9.02 21.02
N VAL A 72 -1.74 8.83 22.24
CA VAL A 72 -0.91 7.66 22.58
C VAL A 72 -1.69 6.35 22.35
N CYS A 73 -2.97 6.31 22.75
CA CYS A 73 -3.86 5.19 22.43
C CYS A 73 -4.01 5.00 20.91
N ALA A 74 -4.15 6.09 20.14
CA ALA A 74 -4.22 6.03 18.68
C ALA A 74 -2.94 5.44 18.05
N VAL A 75 -1.75 5.78 18.56
CA VAL A 75 -0.49 5.16 18.11
C VAL A 75 -0.50 3.64 18.33
N ILE A 76 -0.96 3.18 19.49
CA ILE A 76 -1.07 1.73 19.79
C ILE A 76 -2.07 1.07 18.84
N LEU A 77 -3.24 1.68 18.62
CA LEU A 77 -4.24 1.17 17.68
C LEU A 77 -3.69 1.11 16.25
N ALA A 78 -2.95 2.13 15.81
CA ALA A 78 -2.31 2.15 14.50
C ALA A 78 -1.25 1.04 14.36
N PHE A 79 -0.50 0.75 15.42
CA PHE A 79 0.42 -0.40 15.45
C PHE A 79 -0.32 -1.74 15.31
N LEU A 80 -1.41 -1.94 16.08
CA LEU A 80 -2.26 -3.13 15.98
C LEU A 80 -2.85 -3.32 14.57
N PHE A 81 -3.33 -2.22 13.98
CA PHE A 81 -3.79 -2.16 12.59
C PHE A 81 -2.66 -2.53 11.61
N THR A 82 -1.45 -2.02 11.81
CA THR A 82 -0.27 -2.26 10.97
C THR A 82 0.14 -3.73 10.96
N ILE A 83 0.18 -4.39 12.13
CA ILE A 83 0.57 -5.81 12.21
C ILE A 83 -0.57 -6.76 11.83
N GLY A 84 -1.81 -6.30 11.91
CA GLY A 84 -2.98 -7.08 11.48
C GLY A 84 -3.52 -7.93 12.60
N TRP A 85 -3.42 -7.42 13.83
CA TRP A 85 -3.95 -8.04 15.03
C TRP A 85 -5.10 -7.18 15.55
N ARG A 86 -6.31 -7.75 15.55
CA ARG A 86 -7.56 -7.00 15.84
C ARG A 86 -7.70 -5.71 15.01
N ASP A 87 -7.17 -5.75 13.78
CA ASP A 87 -7.09 -4.62 12.85
C ASP A 87 -8.43 -4.00 12.50
N ARG A 88 -9.49 -4.80 12.38
CA ARG A 88 -10.86 -4.29 12.15
C ARG A 88 -11.37 -3.42 13.31
N TRP A 89 -11.15 -3.84 14.55
CA TRP A 89 -11.51 -3.04 15.74
C TRP A 89 -10.61 -1.82 15.88
N ALA A 90 -9.31 -1.98 15.64
CA ALA A 90 -8.38 -0.87 15.60
C ALA A 90 -8.82 0.17 14.55
N ALA A 91 -9.30 -0.25 13.39
CA ALA A 91 -9.78 0.66 12.35
C ALA A 91 -11.01 1.48 12.79
N ILE A 92 -11.98 0.85 13.47
CA ILE A 92 -13.16 1.53 14.02
C ILE A 92 -12.74 2.56 15.07
N LEU A 93 -11.87 2.17 16.00
CA LEU A 93 -11.42 3.05 17.07
C LEU A 93 -10.55 4.19 16.55
N LEU A 94 -9.66 3.93 15.57
CA LEU A 94 -8.89 4.97 14.89
C LEU A 94 -9.80 5.95 14.17
N TRP A 95 -10.81 5.46 13.45
CA TRP A 95 -11.79 6.32 12.78
C TRP A 95 -12.50 7.22 13.80
N TYR A 96 -12.93 6.64 14.92
CA TYR A 96 -13.58 7.37 16.00
C TYR A 96 -12.69 8.46 16.59
N VAL A 97 -11.43 8.13 16.93
CA VAL A 97 -10.47 9.09 17.48
C VAL A 97 -10.22 10.23 16.50
N LEU A 98 -9.95 9.93 15.22
CA LEU A 98 -9.72 10.96 14.19
C LEU A 98 -10.96 11.85 13.99
N ALA A 99 -12.15 11.27 14.01
CA ALA A 99 -13.40 12.03 13.95
C ALA A 99 -13.57 12.92 15.19
N CYS A 100 -13.18 12.45 16.38
CA CYS A 100 -13.26 13.24 17.61
C CYS A 100 -12.31 14.44 17.55
N LEU A 101 -11.07 14.23 17.10
CA LEU A 101 -10.06 15.28 16.92
C LEU A 101 -10.53 16.33 15.91
N PHE A 102 -11.09 15.90 14.77
CA PHE A 102 -11.70 16.81 13.80
C PHE A 102 -12.89 17.57 14.38
N GLY A 103 -13.77 16.88 15.10
CA GLY A 103 -14.91 17.50 15.79
C GLY A 103 -14.46 18.53 16.82
N ARG A 104 -13.33 18.30 17.50
CA ARG A 104 -12.77 19.21 18.51
C ARG A 104 -12.01 20.39 17.90
N ASN A 105 -11.34 20.17 16.77
CA ASN A 105 -10.65 21.21 16.02
C ASN A 105 -10.84 21.02 14.50
N PRO A 106 -11.81 21.72 13.88
CA PRO A 106 -12.05 21.60 12.44
C PRO A 106 -11.01 22.31 11.57
N LEU A 107 -10.09 23.09 12.15
CA LEU A 107 -9.04 23.79 11.40
C LEU A 107 -7.99 22.82 10.81
N ILE A 108 -7.99 21.56 11.26
CA ILE A 108 -7.14 20.50 10.69
C ILE A 108 -7.65 19.97 9.34
N LEU A 109 -8.81 20.46 8.87
CA LEU A 109 -9.45 19.98 7.66
C LEU A 109 -8.49 20.04 6.47
N ASN A 110 -8.29 18.89 5.84
CA ASN A 110 -7.59 18.79 4.58
C ASN A 110 -8.31 17.80 3.65
N PRO A 111 -8.18 17.96 2.32
CA PRO A 111 -8.75 17.05 1.32
C PRO A 111 -8.50 15.54 1.55
N GLY A 112 -7.40 15.15 2.19
CA GLY A 112 -7.08 13.74 2.44
C GLY A 112 -7.84 13.13 3.63
N LEU A 113 -8.20 13.94 4.63
CA LEU A 113 -8.77 13.47 5.90
C LEU A 113 -10.07 12.64 5.73
N PRO A 114 -11.07 13.06 4.92
CA PRO A 114 -12.26 12.24 4.69
C PRO A 114 -11.94 10.88 4.06
N TYR A 115 -10.92 10.81 3.20
CA TYR A 115 -10.51 9.57 2.55
C TYR A 115 -9.76 8.62 3.47
N VAL A 116 -8.94 9.16 4.39
CA VAL A 116 -8.37 8.37 5.50
C VAL A 116 -9.48 7.72 6.32
N GLY A 117 -10.50 8.51 6.68
CA GLY A 117 -11.68 7.98 7.37
C GLY A 117 -12.41 6.90 6.56
N LEU A 118 -12.65 7.15 5.27
CA LEU A 118 -13.28 6.19 4.35
C LEU A 118 -12.51 4.85 4.30
N MET A 119 -11.18 4.90 4.19
CA MET A 119 -10.35 3.70 4.12
C MET A 119 -10.40 2.89 5.42
N LEU A 120 -10.48 3.54 6.59
CA LEU A 120 -10.67 2.87 7.88
C LEU A 120 -12.04 2.18 7.97
N VAL A 121 -13.10 2.87 7.57
CA VAL A 121 -14.46 2.30 7.54
C VAL A 121 -14.53 1.10 6.60
N ILE A 122 -14.03 1.25 5.38
CA ILE A 122 -14.00 0.13 4.42
C ILE A 122 -13.18 -1.03 4.98
N HIS A 123 -12.00 -0.79 5.55
CA HIS A 123 -11.17 -1.83 6.16
C HIS A 123 -11.95 -2.61 7.23
N ALA A 124 -12.67 -1.93 8.13
CA ALA A 124 -13.46 -2.57 9.17
C ALA A 124 -14.53 -3.55 8.63
N MET A 125 -14.99 -3.32 7.40
CA MET A 125 -16.00 -4.15 6.70
C MET A 125 -15.39 -5.25 5.81
N LEU A 126 -14.08 -5.26 5.58
CA LEU A 126 -13.43 -6.29 4.77
C LEU A 126 -13.37 -7.64 5.50
N PRO A 127 -13.24 -8.77 4.76
CA PRO A 127 -12.97 -10.06 5.36
C PRO A 127 -11.72 -10.01 6.26
N SER A 128 -11.78 -10.72 7.39
CA SER A 128 -10.67 -10.77 8.34
C SER A 128 -9.51 -11.63 7.81
N ALA A 129 -8.35 -11.50 8.46
CA ALA A 129 -7.18 -12.35 8.24
C ALA A 129 -6.68 -12.43 6.77
N PRO A 130 -6.44 -11.28 6.09
CA PRO A 130 -5.70 -11.31 4.81
C PRO A 130 -4.31 -11.93 5.01
N TYR A 131 -3.77 -12.60 3.99
CA TYR A 131 -2.40 -13.15 4.04
C TYR A 131 -1.40 -12.05 4.42
N GLY A 132 -0.50 -12.36 5.35
CA GLY A 132 0.47 -11.38 5.90
C GLY A 132 -0.02 -10.62 7.14
N SER A 133 -1.28 -10.79 7.58
CA SER A 133 -1.71 -10.32 8.90
C SER A 133 -1.26 -11.26 10.02
N TRP A 134 -1.18 -10.73 11.24
CA TRP A 134 -0.89 -11.53 12.42
C TRP A 134 -1.88 -12.67 12.61
N VAL A 135 -3.18 -12.41 12.41
CA VAL A 135 -4.24 -13.42 12.55
C VAL A 135 -4.14 -14.54 11.51
N ALA A 136 -3.58 -14.26 10.32
CA ALA A 136 -3.38 -15.27 9.28
C ALA A 136 -2.12 -16.14 9.49
N ARG A 137 -1.32 -15.92 10.55
CA ARG A 137 -0.10 -16.69 10.79
C ARG A 137 -0.44 -18.14 11.15
N GLY A 138 0.30 -19.08 10.56
CA GLY A 138 0.18 -20.51 10.89
C GLY A 138 -1.00 -21.25 10.26
N ARG A 139 -1.91 -20.57 9.54
CA ARG A 139 -3.02 -21.26 8.86
C ARG A 139 -2.54 -22.29 7.84
N VAL A 140 -3.28 -23.37 7.67
CA VAL A 140 -2.92 -24.45 6.74
C VAL A 140 -2.90 -23.95 5.30
N ASP A 141 -4.01 -23.38 4.81
CA ASP A 141 -4.09 -22.71 3.50
C ASP A 141 -3.58 -21.26 3.60
N PRO A 142 -2.43 -20.91 3.00
CA PRO A 142 -1.90 -19.55 3.04
C PRO A 142 -2.79 -18.51 2.36
N ASP A 143 -3.69 -18.86 1.44
CA ASP A 143 -4.61 -17.92 0.80
C ASP A 143 -5.81 -17.58 1.70
N GLY A 144 -6.39 -18.62 2.31
CA GLY A 144 -7.57 -18.51 3.17
C GLY A 144 -8.78 -17.91 2.45
N GLY A 145 -8.80 -17.98 1.11
CA GLY A 145 -9.87 -17.46 0.25
C GLY A 145 -10.11 -15.94 0.35
N TRP A 146 -9.18 -15.15 0.93
CA TRP A 146 -9.40 -13.74 1.14
C TRP A 146 -9.54 -12.98 -0.19
N LYS A 147 -10.64 -12.23 -0.35
CA LYS A 147 -10.88 -11.38 -1.52
C LYS A 147 -11.59 -10.10 -1.14
N MET A 148 -11.19 -8.98 -1.74
CA MET A 148 -11.91 -7.71 -1.60
C MET A 148 -13.18 -7.72 -2.46
N HIS A 149 -14.35 -7.59 -1.83
CA HIS A 149 -15.60 -7.54 -2.56
C HIS A 149 -15.63 -6.33 -3.52
N PRO A 150 -16.12 -6.49 -4.78
CA PRO A 150 -16.17 -5.42 -5.78
C PRO A 150 -16.87 -4.12 -5.37
N SER A 151 -17.80 -4.18 -4.41
CA SER A 151 -18.54 -3.00 -3.95
C SER A 151 -17.65 -2.05 -3.15
N TYR A 152 -16.83 -2.55 -2.23
CA TYR A 152 -15.92 -1.73 -1.41
C TYR A 152 -14.94 -0.94 -2.29
N PHE A 153 -14.34 -1.64 -3.24
CA PHE A 153 -13.49 -1.01 -4.26
C PHE A 153 -14.26 0.02 -5.08
N ALA A 154 -15.53 -0.27 -5.42
CA ALA A 154 -16.35 0.64 -6.19
C ALA A 154 -16.70 1.93 -5.47
N VAL A 155 -17.05 1.84 -4.19
CA VAL A 155 -17.33 3.01 -3.35
C VAL A 155 -16.11 3.94 -3.29
N ALA A 156 -14.93 3.40 -2.97
CA ALA A 156 -13.71 4.22 -2.92
C ALA A 156 -13.39 4.88 -4.28
N TRP A 157 -13.54 4.14 -5.38
CA TRP A 157 -13.30 4.67 -6.72
C TRP A 157 -14.29 5.78 -7.10
N ILE A 158 -15.58 5.60 -6.79
CA ILE A 158 -16.63 6.60 -7.08
C ILE A 158 -16.41 7.86 -6.24
N LEU A 159 -16.16 7.72 -4.94
CA LEU A 159 -15.94 8.86 -4.04
C LEU A 159 -14.65 9.62 -4.37
N MET A 160 -13.59 8.92 -4.77
CA MET A 160 -12.39 9.56 -5.29
C MET A 160 -12.69 10.33 -6.59
N ALA A 161 -13.45 9.72 -7.51
CA ALA A 161 -13.74 10.35 -8.80
C ALA A 161 -14.61 11.60 -8.67
N VAL A 162 -15.66 11.52 -7.85
CA VAL A 162 -16.54 12.66 -7.53
C VAL A 162 -15.74 13.73 -6.80
N GLY A 163 -14.95 13.37 -5.79
CA GLY A 163 -14.20 14.36 -5.02
C GLY A 163 -13.12 15.08 -5.84
N TYR A 164 -12.47 14.42 -6.80
CA TYR A 164 -11.59 15.11 -7.73
C TYR A 164 -12.32 16.07 -8.65
N THR A 165 -13.46 15.65 -9.19
CA THR A 165 -14.28 16.54 -10.05
C THR A 165 -14.80 17.74 -9.26
N TYR A 166 -15.21 17.50 -8.02
CA TYR A 166 -15.62 18.55 -7.11
C TYR A 166 -14.47 19.51 -6.76
N SER A 167 -13.27 18.99 -6.50
CA SER A 167 -12.04 19.80 -6.34
C SER A 167 -11.75 20.63 -7.58
N GLY A 168 -11.90 20.06 -8.78
CA GLY A 168 -11.76 20.80 -10.04
C GLY A 168 -12.79 21.93 -10.15
N TYR A 169 -14.03 21.67 -9.76
CA TYR A 169 -15.10 22.67 -9.75
C TYR A 169 -14.82 23.82 -8.78
N THR A 170 -14.37 23.53 -7.55
CA THR A 170 -14.01 24.59 -6.58
C THR A 170 -12.77 25.38 -7.01
N LYS A 171 -11.85 24.76 -7.74
CA LYS A 171 -10.73 25.46 -8.37
C LYS A 171 -11.18 26.33 -9.54
N LEU A 172 -12.10 25.87 -10.38
CA LEU A 172 -12.60 26.63 -11.53
C LEU A 172 -13.20 27.99 -11.12
N ILE A 173 -13.83 28.08 -9.95
CA ILE A 173 -14.40 29.33 -9.42
C ILE A 173 -13.37 30.24 -8.74
N SER A 174 -12.11 29.82 -8.62
CA SER A 174 -11.04 30.57 -7.95
C SER A 174 -10.28 31.46 -8.94
N PRO A 175 -10.03 32.75 -8.64
CA PRO A 175 -9.38 33.68 -9.58
C PRO A 175 -8.02 33.22 -10.11
N SER A 176 -7.17 32.66 -9.24
CA SER A 176 -5.83 32.17 -9.61
C SER A 176 -5.84 31.01 -10.60
N TRP A 177 -6.93 30.24 -10.65
CA TRP A 177 -7.08 29.15 -11.61
C TRP A 177 -7.66 29.62 -12.93
N GLN A 178 -8.47 30.69 -12.92
CA GLN A 178 -9.02 31.31 -14.13
C GLN A 178 -7.94 32.10 -14.90
N ASP A 179 -7.15 32.90 -14.18
CA ASP A 179 -6.04 33.67 -14.76
C ASP A 179 -4.81 32.81 -15.09
N GLY A 180 -4.81 31.53 -14.69
CA GLY A 180 -3.75 30.56 -14.98
C GLY A 180 -2.49 30.72 -14.11
N THR A 181 -2.57 31.51 -13.03
CA THR A 181 -1.42 31.79 -12.14
C THR A 181 -1.32 30.81 -10.97
N ALA A 182 -2.26 29.89 -10.77
CA ALA A 182 -2.34 29.07 -9.56
C ALA A 182 -1.06 28.25 -9.28
N PHE A 183 -0.45 27.65 -10.31
CA PHE A 183 0.79 26.89 -10.12
C PHE A 183 1.98 27.81 -9.80
N LEU A 184 2.07 29.00 -10.39
CA LEU A 184 3.10 29.98 -10.02
C LEU A 184 2.93 30.43 -8.55
N ARG A 185 1.70 30.79 -8.15
CA ARG A 185 1.40 31.16 -6.75
C ARG A 185 1.67 30.03 -5.76
N LEU A 186 1.59 28.77 -6.21
CA LEU A 186 1.97 27.60 -5.41
C LEU A 186 3.47 27.56 -5.15
N LEU A 187 4.29 27.87 -6.16
CA LEU A 187 5.75 27.90 -6.05
C LEU A 187 6.25 29.09 -5.21
N ASP A 188 5.53 30.21 -5.24
CA ASP A 188 5.80 31.40 -4.41
C ASP A 188 5.24 31.29 -2.98
N ASN A 189 4.50 30.22 -2.68
CA ASN A 189 3.92 30.04 -1.36
C ASN A 189 5.01 29.86 -0.29
N PRO A 190 4.86 30.42 0.92
CA PRO A 190 5.79 30.20 2.03
C PRO A 190 5.98 28.72 2.42
N LEU A 191 5.00 27.88 2.12
CA LEU A 191 5.05 26.43 2.33
C LEU A 191 5.71 25.68 1.16
N ALA A 192 6.14 26.35 0.09
CA ALA A 192 6.88 25.68 -0.97
C ALA A 192 8.26 25.23 -0.46
N ARG A 193 8.64 23.98 -0.75
CA ARG A 193 9.93 23.43 -0.33
C ARG A 193 11.06 24.19 -1.04
N PRO A 194 12.05 24.74 -0.32
CA PRO A 194 13.24 25.28 -0.95
C PRO A 194 14.04 24.13 -1.58
N GLY A 195 14.47 24.29 -2.83
CA GLY A 195 15.30 23.28 -3.48
C GLY A 195 15.31 23.38 -5.01
N PHE A 196 16.22 22.63 -5.62
CA PHE A 196 16.47 22.64 -7.06
C PHE A 196 15.19 22.48 -7.91
N ILE A 197 14.26 21.61 -7.50
CA ILE A 197 13.05 21.33 -8.27
C ILE A 197 12.12 22.55 -8.30
N ARG A 198 12.02 23.29 -7.19
CA ARG A 198 11.24 24.53 -7.12
C ARG A 198 11.89 25.62 -7.96
N GLU A 199 13.19 25.85 -7.79
CA GLU A 199 13.93 26.87 -8.56
C GLU A 199 13.86 26.58 -10.06
N PHE A 200 14.09 25.32 -10.46
CA PHE A 200 13.93 24.89 -11.84
C PHE A 200 12.52 25.14 -12.38
N ALA A 201 11.48 24.92 -11.56
CA ALA A 201 10.11 25.22 -11.95
C ALA A 201 9.86 26.72 -12.10
N LEU A 202 10.42 27.57 -11.23
CA LEU A 202 10.33 29.03 -11.30
C LEU A 202 11.04 29.59 -12.54
N ASP A 203 12.12 28.95 -13.00
CA ASP A 203 12.85 29.33 -14.21
C ASP A 203 12.11 28.94 -15.51
N LEU A 204 11.02 28.15 -15.43
CA LEU A 204 10.25 27.78 -16.62
C LEU A 204 9.54 29.01 -17.22
N PRO A 205 9.45 29.08 -18.56
CA PRO A 205 8.60 30.06 -19.24
C PRO A 205 7.17 30.10 -18.69
N GLY A 206 6.62 31.30 -18.50
CA GLY A 206 5.29 31.48 -17.89
C GLY A 206 4.17 30.68 -18.58
N TRP A 207 4.25 30.47 -19.90
CA TRP A 207 3.27 29.65 -20.62
C TRP A 207 3.27 28.17 -20.19
N LEU A 208 4.40 27.62 -19.74
CA LEU A 208 4.47 26.25 -19.19
C LEU A 208 3.81 26.17 -17.82
N LEU A 209 4.00 27.18 -16.96
CA LEU A 209 3.34 27.25 -15.66
C LEU A 209 1.82 27.40 -15.81
N GLN A 210 1.40 28.18 -16.81
CA GLN A 210 0.00 28.33 -17.18
C GLN A 210 -0.59 27.02 -17.72
N ALA A 211 0.15 26.33 -18.59
CA ALA A 211 -0.24 25.00 -19.09
C ALA A 211 -0.34 23.97 -17.97
N ALA A 212 0.55 24.00 -16.97
CA ALA A 212 0.47 23.14 -15.78
C ALA A 212 -0.79 23.44 -14.95
N THR A 213 -1.12 24.72 -14.76
CA THR A 213 -2.34 25.16 -14.06
C THR A 213 -3.60 24.63 -14.75
N TYR A 214 -3.77 24.91 -16.05
CA TYR A 214 -4.94 24.46 -16.80
C TYR A 214 -4.96 22.95 -17.01
N GLY A 215 -3.80 22.30 -17.10
CA GLY A 215 -3.67 20.86 -17.17
C GLY A 215 -4.21 20.18 -15.91
N ALA A 216 -3.78 20.62 -14.73
CA ALA A 216 -4.28 20.13 -13.45
C ALA A 216 -5.79 20.37 -13.29
N LEU A 217 -6.27 21.58 -13.65
CA LEU A 217 -7.69 21.93 -13.60
C LEU A 217 -8.54 21.03 -14.51
N SER A 218 -8.11 20.85 -15.75
CA SER A 218 -8.80 20.02 -16.74
C SER A 218 -8.84 18.55 -16.30
N LEU A 219 -7.73 18.05 -15.76
CA LEU A 219 -7.62 16.68 -15.26
C LEU A 219 -8.58 16.43 -14.09
N GLU A 220 -8.68 17.37 -13.15
CA GLU A 220 -9.60 17.27 -12.02
C GLU A 220 -11.07 17.35 -12.46
N LEU A 221 -11.43 18.36 -13.26
CA LEU A 221 -12.80 18.53 -13.78
C LEU A 221 -13.27 17.34 -14.62
N ALA A 222 -12.39 16.79 -15.44
CA ALA A 222 -12.71 15.67 -16.31
C ALA A 222 -12.62 14.31 -15.60
N PHE A 223 -12.20 14.24 -14.33
CA PHE A 223 -11.89 12.97 -13.69
C PHE A 223 -13.10 12.02 -13.64
N ALA A 224 -14.26 12.45 -13.12
CA ALA A 224 -15.45 11.59 -13.04
C ALA A 224 -15.97 11.12 -14.41
N PRO A 225 -16.17 12.00 -15.42
CA PRO A 225 -16.64 11.54 -16.73
C PRO A 225 -15.62 10.62 -17.40
N LEU A 226 -14.31 10.90 -17.33
CA LEU A 226 -13.28 10.05 -17.89
C LEU A 226 -13.15 8.71 -17.15
N ALA A 227 -13.40 8.68 -15.84
CA ALA A 227 -13.35 7.46 -15.03
C ALA A 227 -14.43 6.43 -15.42
N LEU A 228 -15.47 6.80 -16.17
CA LEU A 228 -16.45 5.87 -16.71
C LEU A 228 -15.81 4.91 -17.74
N PHE A 229 -14.79 5.36 -18.46
CA PHE A 229 -14.11 4.59 -19.50
C PHE A 229 -13.02 3.70 -18.91
N LYS A 230 -13.26 2.38 -18.88
CA LYS A 230 -12.34 1.38 -18.28
C LYS A 230 -10.90 1.46 -18.80
N LYS A 231 -10.71 1.79 -20.08
CA LYS A 231 -9.39 1.90 -20.72
C LYS A 231 -8.61 3.15 -20.27
N VAL A 232 -9.31 4.21 -19.85
CA VAL A 232 -8.72 5.48 -19.43
C VAL A 232 -8.31 5.47 -17.96
N ARG A 233 -9.02 4.71 -17.12
CA ARG A 233 -8.77 4.60 -15.67
C ARG A 233 -7.32 4.45 -15.23
N PRO A 234 -6.50 3.53 -15.77
CA PRO A 234 -5.10 3.40 -15.32
C PRO A 234 -4.29 4.67 -15.57
N TRP A 235 -4.52 5.35 -16.69
CA TRP A 235 -3.83 6.58 -17.05
C TRP A 235 -4.29 7.76 -16.21
N LEU A 236 -5.61 7.87 -15.99
CA LEU A 236 -6.20 8.88 -15.13
C LEU A 236 -5.71 8.75 -13.68
N TRP A 237 -5.68 7.52 -13.16
CA TRP A 237 -5.12 7.22 -11.84
C TRP A 237 -3.64 7.58 -11.74
N LEU A 238 -2.85 7.21 -12.76
CA LEU A 238 -1.42 7.49 -12.78
C LEU A 238 -1.15 9.00 -12.82
N ALA A 239 -1.88 9.75 -13.64
CA ALA A 239 -1.76 11.19 -13.73
C ALA A 239 -2.03 11.88 -12.38
N MET A 240 -3.10 11.48 -11.68
CA MET A 240 -3.40 12.03 -10.35
C MET A 240 -2.40 11.60 -9.27
N LEU A 241 -1.92 10.35 -9.31
CA LEU A 241 -0.85 9.92 -8.41
C LEU A 241 0.42 10.75 -8.63
N LEU A 242 0.84 10.95 -9.88
CA LEU A 242 2.02 11.75 -10.22
C LEU A 242 1.85 13.21 -9.81
N MET A 243 0.65 13.77 -9.95
CA MET A 243 0.33 15.11 -9.44
C MET A 243 0.56 15.19 -7.92
N HIS A 244 0.02 14.24 -7.13
CA HIS A 244 0.23 14.22 -5.67
C HIS A 244 1.69 14.00 -5.27
N LEU A 245 2.42 13.13 -5.98
CA LEU A 245 3.85 12.96 -5.76
C LEU A 245 4.62 14.25 -6.07
N GLY A 246 4.24 14.97 -7.13
CA GLY A 246 4.77 16.29 -7.44
C GLY A 246 4.51 17.31 -6.34
N LEU A 247 3.29 17.34 -5.77
CA LEU A 247 2.94 18.22 -4.65
C LEU A 247 3.77 17.91 -3.39
N ILE A 248 4.01 16.63 -3.07
CA ILE A 248 4.86 16.24 -1.93
C ILE A 248 6.29 16.78 -2.08
N VAL A 249 6.80 16.75 -3.32
CA VAL A 249 8.14 17.24 -3.66
C VAL A 249 8.22 18.77 -3.64
N LEU A 250 7.13 19.46 -3.97
CA LEU A 250 7.11 20.93 -4.09
C LEU A 250 6.62 21.65 -2.83
N ILE A 251 5.83 21.03 -1.96
CA ILE A 251 5.18 21.69 -0.82
C ILE A 251 5.52 20.97 0.50
N ASP A 252 5.90 21.76 1.51
CA ASP A 252 6.16 21.33 2.87
C ASP A 252 4.89 21.17 3.70
N PHE A 253 3.91 20.48 3.11
CA PHE A 253 2.64 20.14 3.76
C PHE A 253 2.23 18.73 3.37
N ALA A 254 3.02 17.75 3.84
CA ALA A 254 2.95 16.36 3.39
C ALA A 254 1.64 15.65 3.78
N ASP A 255 1.03 16.00 4.91
CA ASP A 255 -0.19 15.34 5.41
C ASP A 255 -1.37 15.47 4.43
N LEU A 256 -1.45 16.59 3.69
CA LEU A 256 -2.44 16.81 2.62
C LEU A 256 -2.35 15.76 1.51
N SER A 257 -1.14 15.45 1.07
CA SER A 257 -0.90 14.66 -0.13
C SER A 257 -0.70 13.18 0.18
N LEU A 258 -0.18 12.82 1.37
CA LEU A 258 0.03 11.42 1.77
C LEU A 258 -1.29 10.66 1.92
N GLY A 259 -2.32 11.26 2.50
CA GLY A 259 -3.66 10.66 2.57
C GLY A 259 -4.22 10.34 1.18
N MET A 260 -3.99 11.23 0.21
CA MET A 260 -4.37 11.01 -1.18
C MET A 260 -3.52 9.92 -1.86
N VAL A 261 -2.20 9.89 -1.65
CA VAL A 261 -1.34 8.80 -2.18
C VAL A 261 -1.78 7.43 -1.65
N LEU A 262 -2.17 7.34 -0.37
CA LEU A 262 -2.70 6.11 0.22
C LEU A 262 -4.06 5.73 -0.36
N LEU A 263 -4.94 6.71 -0.63
CA LEU A 263 -6.16 6.46 -1.39
C LEU A 263 -5.83 5.93 -2.79
N HIS A 264 -4.79 6.43 -3.46
CA HIS A 264 -4.36 5.92 -4.77
C HIS A 264 -3.87 4.48 -4.64
N LEU A 265 -3.07 4.17 -3.62
CA LEU A 265 -2.64 2.80 -3.35
C LEU A 265 -3.82 1.86 -3.06
N PHE A 266 -4.83 2.28 -2.29
CA PHE A 266 -6.04 1.50 -2.04
C PHE A 266 -6.86 1.26 -3.31
N THR A 267 -6.97 2.30 -4.13
CA THR A 267 -7.79 2.32 -5.33
C THR A 267 -7.06 1.78 -6.57
N PHE A 268 -5.76 1.49 -6.47
CA PHE A 268 -5.02 0.76 -7.49
C PHE A 268 -5.74 -0.54 -7.85
N ASN A 269 -5.91 -0.81 -9.14
CA ASN A 269 -6.49 -2.06 -9.60
C ASN A 269 -5.39 -3.00 -10.05
N PRO A 270 -5.10 -4.10 -9.31
CA PRO A 270 -4.06 -5.05 -9.70
C PRO A 270 -4.22 -5.63 -11.11
N ASN A 271 -5.45 -5.65 -11.66
CA ASN A 271 -5.71 -6.12 -13.03
C ASN A 271 -5.11 -5.23 -14.12
N TRP A 272 -4.71 -3.99 -13.82
CA TRP A 272 -3.99 -3.14 -14.77
C TRP A 272 -2.58 -3.66 -15.05
N VAL A 273 -1.96 -4.30 -14.06
CA VAL A 273 -0.62 -4.88 -14.17
C VAL A 273 -0.76 -6.40 -14.23
N ARG A 274 -0.99 -6.92 -15.44
CA ARG A 274 -1.29 -8.34 -15.64
C ARG A 274 -0.13 -9.25 -15.20
N PRO A 275 -0.41 -10.43 -14.65
CA PRO A 275 0.62 -11.44 -14.39
C PRO A 275 1.28 -11.90 -15.70
N ARG A 276 2.56 -12.25 -15.63
CA ARG A 276 3.25 -12.95 -16.72
C ARG A 276 2.86 -14.43 -16.67
N THR A 277 2.27 -14.94 -17.74
CA THR A 277 1.93 -16.36 -17.89
C THR A 277 3.09 -17.11 -18.56
N ALA A 278 3.22 -18.39 -18.24
CA ALA A 278 4.10 -19.32 -18.94
C ALA A 278 3.24 -20.29 -19.77
N PRO A 279 3.72 -20.76 -20.94
CA PRO A 279 2.98 -21.69 -21.79
C PRO A 279 2.94 -23.12 -21.23
N LYS A 280 3.87 -23.46 -20.33
CA LYS A 280 3.95 -24.75 -19.64
C LYS A 280 4.29 -24.54 -18.16
N SER A 281 4.17 -25.62 -17.39
CA SER A 281 4.49 -25.64 -15.97
C SER A 281 5.95 -25.28 -15.72
N GLU A 282 6.19 -24.57 -14.62
CA GLU A 282 7.52 -24.25 -14.08
C GLU A 282 7.63 -24.91 -12.71
N ILE A 283 8.85 -25.29 -12.30
CA ILE A 283 9.08 -26.01 -11.03
C ILE A 283 9.95 -25.14 -10.12
N LEU A 284 9.44 -24.82 -8.94
CA LEU A 284 10.15 -24.10 -7.90
C LEU A 284 10.68 -25.09 -6.85
N PHE A 285 11.99 -25.24 -6.84
CA PHE A 285 12.70 -26.00 -5.84
C PHE A 285 13.01 -25.14 -4.60
N PHE A 286 12.92 -25.75 -3.42
CA PHE A 286 13.17 -25.06 -2.15
C PHE A 286 13.92 -25.95 -1.13
N ASP A 287 14.73 -25.32 -0.28
CA ASP A 287 15.34 -25.97 0.89
C ASP A 287 14.30 -26.15 2.00
N GLY A 288 13.88 -27.40 2.25
CA GLY A 288 12.89 -27.75 3.27
C GLY A 288 13.41 -27.64 4.71
N SER A 289 14.72 -27.46 4.93
CA SER A 289 15.27 -27.13 6.25
C SER A 289 15.22 -25.63 6.57
N CYS A 290 14.88 -24.79 5.58
CA CYS A 290 14.94 -23.34 5.67
C CYS A 290 13.56 -22.70 5.92
N GLY A 291 13.41 -22.05 7.09
CA GLY A 291 12.18 -21.32 7.45
C GLY A 291 11.85 -20.15 6.52
N LEU A 292 12.86 -19.50 5.92
CA LEU A 292 12.66 -18.44 4.93
C LEU A 292 12.09 -19.02 3.62
N CYS A 293 12.63 -20.14 3.15
CA CYS A 293 12.13 -20.85 1.97
C CYS A 293 10.67 -21.27 2.16
N HIS A 294 10.32 -21.86 3.32
CA HIS A 294 8.93 -22.20 3.65
C HIS A 294 7.99 -20.99 3.61
N ARG A 295 8.39 -19.85 4.18
CA ARG A 295 7.57 -18.63 4.15
C ARG A 295 7.35 -18.13 2.73
N PHE A 296 8.37 -18.21 1.89
CA PHE A 296 8.28 -17.80 0.51
C PHE A 296 7.39 -18.74 -0.33
N ILE A 297 7.48 -20.06 -0.11
CA ILE A 297 6.54 -21.03 -0.68
C ILE A 297 5.10 -20.69 -0.29
N ARG A 298 4.85 -20.33 0.97
CA ARG A 298 3.53 -19.88 1.41
C ARG A 298 3.07 -18.60 0.70
N THR A 299 3.98 -17.70 0.34
CA THR A 299 3.66 -16.51 -0.48
C THR A 299 3.26 -16.93 -1.89
N VAL A 300 4.01 -17.84 -2.52
CA VAL A 300 3.65 -18.39 -3.85
C VAL A 300 2.26 -19.00 -3.83
N LEU A 301 1.93 -19.77 -2.79
CA LEU A 301 0.60 -20.38 -2.62
C LEU A 301 -0.52 -19.34 -2.43
N ALA A 302 -0.26 -18.25 -1.69
CA ALA A 302 -1.25 -17.21 -1.42
C ALA A 302 -1.47 -16.25 -2.62
N GLU A 303 -0.43 -16.00 -3.40
CA GLU A 303 -0.39 -14.89 -4.36
C GLU A 303 -0.49 -15.34 -5.83
N GLU A 304 -0.09 -16.56 -6.16
CA GLU A 304 -0.14 -17.02 -7.54
C GLU A 304 -1.57 -17.32 -8.01
N ARG A 305 -1.98 -16.64 -9.09
CA ARG A 305 -3.30 -16.80 -9.72
C ARG A 305 -3.23 -17.21 -11.19
N ASN A 306 -2.09 -17.69 -11.66
CA ASN A 306 -1.94 -18.11 -13.05
C ASN A 306 -2.78 -19.38 -13.33
N PRO A 307 -3.35 -19.51 -14.55
CA PRO A 307 -4.05 -20.74 -14.94
C PRO A 307 -3.17 -21.99 -14.92
N ILE A 308 -1.89 -21.84 -15.27
CA ILE A 308 -0.87 -22.89 -15.17
C ILE A 308 -0.01 -22.57 -13.93
N PRO A 309 -0.25 -23.23 -12.78
CA PRO A 309 0.43 -22.91 -11.53
C PRO A 309 1.89 -23.36 -11.54
N ILE A 310 2.69 -22.76 -10.66
CA ILE A 310 4.04 -23.26 -10.35
C ILE A 310 3.90 -24.54 -9.54
N ARG A 311 4.61 -25.59 -9.97
CA ARG A 311 4.85 -26.81 -9.19
C ARG A 311 5.97 -26.58 -8.19
N ILE A 312 5.90 -27.24 -7.05
CA ILE A 312 6.79 -27.01 -5.92
C ILE A 312 7.41 -28.35 -5.51
N ALA A 313 8.73 -28.39 -5.37
CA ALA A 313 9.44 -29.61 -5.00
C ALA A 313 10.58 -29.29 -4.01
N PRO A 314 10.90 -30.16 -3.04
CA PRO A 314 12.05 -29.97 -2.18
C PRO A 314 13.37 -30.17 -2.94
N LEU A 315 14.42 -29.45 -2.55
CA LEU A 315 15.78 -29.76 -2.98
C LEU A 315 16.15 -31.16 -2.47
N GLY A 316 16.70 -31.99 -3.36
CA GLY A 316 17.07 -33.38 -3.05
C GLY A 316 15.92 -34.40 -3.07
N GLY A 317 14.70 -34.00 -3.43
CA GLY A 317 13.59 -34.92 -3.69
C GLY A 317 13.70 -35.66 -5.03
N GLU A 318 12.77 -36.58 -5.30
CA GLU A 318 12.80 -37.39 -6.53
C GLU A 318 12.62 -36.52 -7.78
N ALA A 319 11.66 -35.59 -7.74
CA ALA A 319 11.46 -34.63 -8.83
C ALA A 319 12.71 -33.76 -9.10
N PHE A 320 13.45 -33.38 -8.07
CA PHE A 320 14.70 -32.63 -8.24
C PHE A 320 15.78 -33.47 -8.93
N ALA A 321 15.93 -34.74 -8.55
CA ALA A 321 16.90 -35.65 -9.16
C ALA A 321 16.57 -35.98 -10.64
N GLN A 322 15.28 -36.01 -11.00
CA GLN A 322 14.85 -36.23 -12.38
C GLN A 322 15.04 -34.99 -13.26
N GLU A 323 14.80 -33.80 -12.70
CA GLU A 323 14.77 -32.55 -13.46
C GLU A 323 16.12 -31.82 -13.52
N ILE A 324 17.03 -32.08 -12.58
CA ILE A 324 18.32 -31.40 -12.45
C ILE A 324 19.44 -32.42 -12.58
N SER A 325 20.37 -32.18 -13.51
CA SER A 325 21.55 -33.04 -13.67
C SER A 325 22.47 -32.94 -12.45
N SER A 326 23.21 -34.02 -12.17
CA SER A 326 24.17 -34.09 -11.06
C SER A 326 25.23 -32.98 -11.12
N GLU A 327 25.68 -32.61 -12.31
CA GLU A 327 26.62 -31.51 -12.54
C GLU A 327 26.03 -30.14 -12.18
N GLN A 328 24.78 -29.88 -12.59
CA GLN A 328 24.09 -28.64 -12.24
C GLN A 328 23.84 -28.55 -10.74
N SER A 329 23.45 -29.66 -10.10
CA SER A 329 23.13 -29.74 -8.67
C SER A 329 24.26 -29.21 -7.77
N GLN A 330 25.52 -29.52 -8.09
CA GLN A 330 26.68 -29.07 -7.31
C GLN A 330 26.88 -27.55 -7.28
N SER A 331 26.36 -26.85 -8.29
CA SER A 331 26.45 -25.38 -8.40
C SER A 331 25.28 -24.65 -7.75
N LEU A 332 24.25 -25.37 -7.29
CA LEU A 332 23.02 -24.78 -6.77
C LEU A 332 23.19 -24.33 -5.31
N PRO A 333 22.62 -23.18 -4.93
CA PRO A 333 22.56 -22.78 -3.53
C PRO A 333 21.51 -23.61 -2.80
N ASP A 334 21.69 -23.80 -1.49
CA ASP A 334 20.66 -24.31 -0.57
C ASP A 334 19.53 -23.28 -0.38
N SER A 335 18.84 -22.91 -1.44
CA SER A 335 17.81 -21.86 -1.40
C SER A 335 16.75 -22.08 -2.48
N LEU A 336 16.10 -21.01 -2.91
CA LEU A 336 15.07 -21.07 -3.95
C LEU A 336 15.74 -21.18 -5.33
N VAL A 337 15.38 -22.22 -6.07
CA VAL A 337 15.81 -22.44 -7.46
C VAL A 337 14.58 -22.65 -8.31
N LEU A 338 14.37 -21.81 -9.32
CA LEU A 338 13.24 -21.92 -10.23
C LEU A 338 13.72 -22.46 -11.57
N LYS A 339 13.17 -23.60 -12.00
CA LYS A 339 13.30 -24.11 -13.37
C LYS A 339 12.16 -23.58 -14.23
N THR A 340 12.48 -22.74 -15.20
CA THR A 340 11.51 -22.20 -16.15
C THR A 340 11.15 -23.23 -17.22
N HIS A 341 10.04 -22.99 -17.91
CA HIS A 341 9.51 -23.91 -18.93
C HIS A 341 10.44 -24.13 -20.14
N ASP A 342 11.40 -23.23 -20.35
CA ASP A 342 12.45 -23.32 -21.37
C ASP A 342 13.76 -23.93 -20.83
N GLY A 343 13.75 -24.50 -19.63
CA GLY A 343 14.86 -25.24 -19.04
C GLY A 343 15.91 -24.38 -18.31
N ARG A 344 15.73 -23.06 -18.24
CA ARG A 344 16.67 -22.19 -17.51
C ARG A 344 16.49 -22.31 -16.01
N LEU A 345 17.60 -22.26 -15.28
CA LEU A 345 17.63 -22.23 -13.83
C LEU A 345 17.82 -20.79 -13.35
N LEU A 346 16.81 -20.25 -12.68
CA LEU A 346 16.85 -18.94 -12.06
C LEU A 346 17.07 -19.11 -10.56
N MET A 347 17.95 -18.27 -10.00
CA MET A 347 18.32 -18.29 -8.58
C MET A 347 18.27 -16.89 -7.99
N ARG A 348 18.36 -16.80 -6.66
CA ARG A 348 18.51 -15.54 -5.92
C ARG A 348 17.44 -14.52 -6.34
N THR A 349 17.84 -13.26 -6.56
CA THR A 349 16.92 -12.19 -6.94
C THR A 349 16.29 -12.40 -8.32
N GLN A 350 16.90 -13.18 -9.22
CA GLN A 350 16.31 -13.46 -10.52
C GLN A 350 15.08 -14.36 -10.40
N ALA A 351 15.17 -15.42 -9.59
CA ALA A 351 14.02 -16.29 -9.28
C ALA A 351 12.90 -15.48 -8.62
N VAL A 352 13.24 -14.68 -7.60
CA VAL A 352 12.26 -13.83 -6.90
C VAL A 352 11.57 -12.86 -7.87
N CYS A 353 12.32 -12.14 -8.70
CA CYS A 353 11.73 -11.20 -9.67
C CYS A 353 10.83 -11.92 -10.68
N HIS A 354 11.21 -13.09 -11.17
CA HIS A 354 10.40 -13.87 -12.12
C HIS A 354 9.06 -14.27 -11.49
N LEU A 355 9.08 -14.73 -10.24
CA LEU A 355 7.89 -15.10 -9.48
C LEU A 355 6.98 -13.89 -9.21
N LEU A 356 7.54 -12.75 -8.81
CA LEU A 356 6.78 -11.52 -8.63
C LEU A 356 6.13 -11.04 -9.94
N HIS A 357 6.82 -11.18 -11.08
CA HIS A 357 6.23 -10.94 -12.41
C HIS A 357 5.06 -11.89 -12.71
N ARG A 358 5.15 -13.15 -12.26
CA ARG A 358 4.06 -14.14 -12.38
C ARG A 358 2.86 -13.79 -11.49
N PHE A 359 3.04 -13.13 -10.34
CA PHE A 359 1.93 -12.77 -9.46
C PHE A 359 1.10 -11.60 -10.01
N GLY A 360 1.72 -10.65 -10.74
CA GLY A 360 1.04 -9.47 -11.27
C GLY A 360 0.79 -8.39 -10.20
N GLY A 361 -0.06 -7.41 -10.52
CA GLY A 361 -0.47 -6.37 -9.56
C GLY A 361 0.69 -5.61 -8.92
N LEU A 362 0.59 -5.36 -7.61
CA LEU A 362 1.64 -4.68 -6.83
C LEU A 362 2.96 -5.48 -6.82
N TRP A 363 2.89 -6.81 -6.87
CA TRP A 363 4.10 -7.64 -6.89
C TRP A 363 4.92 -7.43 -8.14
N ARG A 364 4.27 -7.31 -9.30
CA ARG A 364 4.97 -7.03 -10.56
C ARG A 364 5.55 -5.61 -10.57
N VAL A 365 4.87 -4.62 -9.97
CA VAL A 365 5.45 -3.28 -9.77
C VAL A 365 6.70 -3.37 -8.88
N LEU A 366 6.64 -4.09 -7.77
CA LEU A 366 7.79 -4.32 -6.89
C LEU A 366 8.94 -5.05 -7.63
N ALA A 367 8.62 -5.98 -8.52
CA ALA A 367 9.61 -6.65 -9.36
C ALA A 367 10.34 -5.65 -10.27
N PHE A 368 9.63 -4.72 -10.90
CA PHE A 368 10.24 -3.66 -11.72
C PHE A 368 11.14 -2.74 -10.89
N LEU A 369 10.68 -2.31 -9.71
CA LEU A 369 11.46 -1.47 -8.81
C LEU A 369 12.74 -2.20 -8.35
N LEU A 370 12.64 -3.47 -7.97
CA LEU A 370 13.80 -4.28 -7.60
C LEU A 370 14.75 -4.51 -8.78
N GLN A 371 14.22 -4.58 -10.00
CA GLN A 371 15.01 -4.73 -11.22
C GLN A 371 15.75 -3.46 -11.65
N ALA A 372 15.29 -2.28 -11.23
CA ALA A 372 15.99 -1.02 -11.44
C ALA A 372 17.31 -0.95 -10.66
N ILE A 373 17.43 -1.67 -9.54
CA ILE A 373 18.67 -1.79 -8.77
C ILE A 373 19.65 -2.70 -9.52
N PRO A 374 20.93 -2.31 -9.75
CA PRO A 374 21.89 -3.17 -10.45
C PRO A 374 22.07 -4.53 -9.77
N ARG A 375 22.30 -5.58 -10.58
CA ARG A 375 22.37 -6.98 -10.12
C ARG A 375 23.32 -7.22 -8.93
N PRO A 376 24.55 -6.68 -8.91
CA PRO A 376 25.48 -6.91 -7.79
C PRO A 376 24.92 -6.43 -6.45
N PHE A 377 24.26 -5.27 -6.42
CA PHE A 377 23.71 -4.70 -5.19
C PHE A 377 22.51 -5.49 -4.67
N ARG A 378 21.56 -5.85 -5.56
CA ARG A 378 20.40 -6.64 -5.14
C ARG A 378 20.80 -8.06 -4.68
N ASP A 379 21.78 -8.68 -5.34
CA ASP A 379 22.28 -10.00 -4.95
C ASP A 379 23.13 -9.95 -3.67
N ALA A 380 23.86 -8.86 -3.43
CA ALA A 380 24.53 -8.64 -2.15
C ALA A 380 23.51 -8.59 -1.00
N GLY A 381 22.41 -7.86 -1.17
CA GLY A 381 21.30 -7.84 -0.21
C GLY A 381 20.70 -9.23 0.03
N TYR A 382 20.45 -9.98 -1.05
CA TYR A 382 19.97 -11.36 -0.97
C TYR A 382 20.94 -12.26 -0.20
N ASN A 383 22.23 -12.20 -0.51
CA ASN A 383 23.26 -12.99 0.16
C ASN A 383 23.38 -12.63 1.64
N GLY A 384 23.24 -11.35 2.00
CA GLY A 384 23.18 -10.89 3.39
C GLY A 384 22.02 -11.56 4.14
N LEU A 385 20.82 -11.52 3.57
CA LEU A 385 19.64 -12.18 4.14
C LEU A 385 19.83 -13.70 4.25
N ALA A 386 20.41 -14.33 3.22
CA ALA A 386 20.67 -15.77 3.20
C ALA A 386 21.60 -16.21 4.34
N ARG A 387 22.61 -15.41 4.70
CA ARG A 387 23.55 -15.72 5.81
C ARG A 387 22.89 -15.69 7.19
N ILE A 388 21.91 -14.80 7.39
CA ILE A 388 21.24 -14.63 8.69
C ILE A 388 19.93 -15.42 8.79
N ARG A 389 19.50 -16.11 7.72
CA ARG A 389 18.17 -16.73 7.62
C ARG A 389 17.86 -17.73 8.72
N TYR A 390 18.82 -18.56 9.13
CA TYR A 390 18.61 -19.55 10.19
C TYR A 390 18.55 -18.92 11.60
N ARG A 391 18.98 -17.66 11.75
CA ARG A 391 18.82 -16.90 13.00
C ARG A 391 17.48 -16.16 13.04
N LEU A 392 17.05 -15.62 11.90
CA LEU A 392 15.80 -14.84 11.79
C LEU A 392 14.55 -15.72 11.67
N PHE A 393 14.68 -16.92 11.09
CA PHE A 393 13.56 -17.79 10.79
C PHE A 393 13.77 -19.15 11.44
N GLN A 394 12.84 -19.52 12.32
CA GLN A 394 12.77 -20.85 12.92
C GLN A 394 12.67 -21.91 11.81
N ARG A 395 13.40 -23.01 12.01
CA ARG A 395 13.31 -24.18 11.13
C ARG A 395 11.90 -24.77 11.21
N PRO A 396 11.31 -25.16 10.08
CA PRO A 396 10.02 -25.84 10.08
C PRO A 396 10.14 -27.19 10.80
N VAL A 397 9.06 -27.63 11.44
CA VAL A 397 9.00 -28.92 12.15
C VAL A 397 9.02 -30.09 11.17
N GLU A 398 8.46 -29.89 9.98
CA GLU A 398 8.38 -30.87 8.89
C GLU A 398 8.84 -30.25 7.56
N VAL A 399 9.54 -31.04 6.74
CA VAL A 399 10.07 -30.65 5.41
C VAL A 399 8.93 -30.31 4.44
N CYS A 400 7.80 -30.98 4.55
CA CYS A 400 6.60 -30.74 3.75
C CYS A 400 5.44 -30.38 4.69
N PRO A 401 4.76 -29.23 4.51
CA PRO A 401 3.60 -28.90 5.32
C PRO A 401 2.46 -29.89 5.04
N LEU A 402 1.65 -30.20 6.07
CA LEU A 402 0.33 -30.80 5.88
C LEU A 402 -0.52 -29.85 5.01
N LEU A 403 -0.69 -30.20 3.74
CA LEU A 403 -1.38 -29.37 2.75
C LEU A 403 -2.85 -29.77 2.60
N PRO A 404 -3.77 -28.81 2.39
CA PRO A 404 -5.11 -29.10 1.90
C PRO A 404 -5.03 -29.89 0.59
N GLU A 405 -5.98 -30.79 0.37
CA GLU A 405 -6.02 -31.65 -0.82
C GLU A 405 -5.95 -30.84 -2.13
N SER A 406 -6.59 -29.68 -2.18
CA SER A 406 -6.55 -28.75 -3.33
C SER A 406 -5.15 -28.23 -3.68
N LEU A 407 -4.22 -28.22 -2.72
CA LEU A 407 -2.84 -27.78 -2.93
C LEU A 407 -1.88 -28.94 -3.17
N ARG A 408 -2.27 -30.20 -2.88
CA ARG A 408 -1.39 -31.38 -3.06
C ARG A 408 -0.98 -31.57 -4.51
N ASN A 409 -1.87 -31.30 -5.47
CA ASN A 409 -1.58 -31.40 -6.91
C ASN A 409 -0.50 -30.43 -7.41
N ARG A 410 -0.07 -29.48 -6.56
CA ARG A 410 1.02 -28.56 -6.87
C ARG A 410 2.37 -29.05 -6.38
N PHE A 411 2.43 -30.06 -5.53
CA PHE A 411 3.66 -30.57 -4.95
C PHE A 411 4.09 -31.86 -5.63
N GLU A 412 5.37 -31.94 -5.98
CA GLU A 412 6.01 -33.16 -6.46
C GLU A 412 6.91 -33.67 -5.32
N MET A 413 6.79 -34.96 -4.99
CA MET A 413 7.59 -35.61 -3.94
C MET A 413 9.00 -35.94 -4.45
#